data_AF-A0A7W9DG18-F1
#
_entry.id   AF-A0A7W9DG18-F1
#
_cell.length_a   1.000
_cell.length_b   1.000
_cell.length_c   1.000
_cell.angle_alpha   90.00
_cell.angle_beta   90.00
_cell.angle_gamma   90.00
#
_symmetry.space_group_name_H-M   'P 1'
#
loop_
_entity.id
_entity.type
_entity.pdbx_description
1 polymer ?
#
loop_
_entity_poly.entity_id
_entity_poly.type
_entity_poly.pdbx_seq_one_letter_code
_entity_poly.pdbx_strand_id
1 'polypeptide(L)' 'MMRITFDAVKREKTLIERGLDFARATEVFEGLTITLPDQRQDYGVW' A
#
# COMPACT_ATOMS: atom_id res chain seq x y z
N MET A 1 7.63 11.13 11.12
CA MET A 1 7.98 10.19 10.03
C MET A 1 7.08 8.97 10.16
N MET A 2 6.44 8.53 9.08
CA MET A 2 5.44 7.46 9.12
C MET A 2 6.14 6.09 9.24
N ARG A 3 5.77 5.30 10.25
CA ARG A 3 6.34 3.95 10.45
C ARG A 3 5.48 2.93 9.72
N ILE A 4 6.01 2.33 8.67
CA ILE A 4 5.36 1.29 7.89
C ILE A 4 5.99 -0.05 8.25
N THR A 5 5.16 -1.04 8.59
CA THR A 5 5.59 -2.41 8.86
C THR A 5 4.94 -3.37 7.88
N PHE A 6 5.68 -4.38 7.46
CA PHE A 6 5.21 -5.39 6.52
C PHE A 6 5.88 -6.73 6.83
N ASP A 7 5.25 -7.80 6.38
CA ASP A 7 5.83 -9.14 6.43
C ASP A 7 7.02 -9.25 5.45
N ALA A 8 8.12 -9.83 5.93
CA ALA A 8 9.37 -9.92 5.17
C ALA A 8 9.24 -10.88 3.98
N VAL A 9 8.54 -12.00 4.14
CA VAL A 9 8.34 -13.00 3.09
C VAL A 9 7.48 -12.40 1.95
N LYS A 10 6.44 -11.65 2.31
CA LYS A 10 5.59 -10.94 1.35
C LYS A 10 6.36 -9.86 0.59
N ARG A 11 7.25 -9.12 1.26
CA ARG A 11 8.13 -8.13 0.60
C ARG A 11 9.02 -8.81 -0.43
N GLU A 12 9.73 -9.86 -0.03
CA GLU A 12 10.68 -10.57 -0.91
C GLU A 12 9.97 -11.14 -2.15
N LYS A 13 8.85 -11.84 -1.95
CA LYS A 13 8.05 -12.37 -3.05
C LYS A 13 7.58 -11.26 -4.00
N THR A 14 7.13 -10.12 -3.46
CA THR A 14 6.65 -9.00 -4.29
C THR A 14 7.78 -8.33 -5.06
N LEU A 15 8.97 -8.22 -4.46
CA LEU A 15 10.14 -7.68 -5.12
C LEU A 15 10.57 -8.55 -6.31
N ILE A 16 10.58 -9.88 -6.13
CA ILE A 16 10.96 -10.81 -7.19
C ILE A 16 9.90 -10.85 -8.31
N GLU A 17 8.63 -10.99 -7.96
CA GLU A 17 7.56 -11.20 -8.95
C GLU A 17 7.12 -9.91 -9.66
N ARG A 18 7.21 -8.76 -8.98
CA ARG A 18 6.62 -7.50 -9.46
C ARG A 18 7.62 -6.34 -9.52
N GLY A 19 8.86 -6.53 -9.06
CA GLY A 19 9.87 -5.46 -9.02
C GLY A 19 9.54 -4.33 -8.03
N LEU A 20 8.61 -4.56 -7.10
CA LEU A 20 8.13 -3.54 -6.16
C LEU A 20 8.64 -3.83 -4.76
N ASP A 21 9.33 -2.85 -4.18
CA ASP A 21 9.84 -2.92 -2.81
C ASP A 21 8.93 -2.15 -1.83
N PHE A 22 8.38 -2.86 -0.85
CA PHE A 22 7.55 -2.26 0.21
C PHE A 22 8.32 -1.25 1.08
N ALA A 23 9.64 -1.38 1.18
CA ALA A 23 10.47 -0.42 1.90
C ALA A 23 10.38 1.00 1.32
N ARG A 24 10.01 1.12 0.03
CA ARG A 24 9.81 2.40 -0.65
C ARG A 24 8.44 3.03 -0.41
N ALA A 25 7.55 2.37 0.32
CA ALA A 25 6.21 2.88 0.59
C ALA A 25 6.25 4.27 1.27
N THR A 26 7.25 4.52 2.13
CA THR A 26 7.42 5.82 2.79
C THR A 26 7.54 6.97 1.79
N GLU A 27 8.24 6.78 0.66
CA GLU A 27 8.39 7.80 -0.39
C GLU A 27 7.04 8.28 -0.95
N VAL A 28 6.06 7.36 -1.05
CA VAL A 28 4.71 7.67 -1.53
C VAL A 28 3.94 8.52 -0.51
N PHE A 29 4.12 8.23 0.78
CA PHE A 29 3.41 8.91 1.87
C PHE A 29 4.10 10.19 2.37
N GLU A 30 5.33 10.45 1.94
CA GLU A 30 6.05 11.70 2.24
C GLU A 30 5.52 12.90 1.45
N GLY A 31 4.82 12.66 0.34
CA GLY A 31 4.18 13.69 -0.47
C GLY A 31 2.85 14.19 0.10
N LEU A 32 2.20 15.11 -0.64
CA LEU A 32 0.84 15.53 -0.34
C LEU A 32 -0.12 14.34 -0.51
N THR A 33 -0.82 13.99 0.56
CA THR A 33 -1.84 12.94 0.55
C THR A 33 -3.21 13.54 0.80
N ILE A 34 -4.24 12.96 0.18
CA ILE A 34 -5.64 13.34 0.39
C ILE A 34 -6.36 12.09 0.90
N THR A 35 -7.14 12.23 1.97
CA THR A 35 -8.01 11.17 2.50
C THR A 35 -9.46 11.57 2.29
N LEU A 36 -10.24 10.70 1.65
CA LEU A 36 -11.64 10.93 1.33
C LEU A 36 -12.46 9.68 1.67
N PRO A 37 -13.72 9.81 2.12
CA PRO A 37 -14.61 8.67 2.30
C PRO A 37 -14.84 7.93 0.99
N ASP A 38 -14.94 6.59 1.05
CA ASP A 38 -15.39 5.81 -0.10
C ASP A 38 -16.89 6.05 -0.32
N GLN A 39 -17.24 6.61 -1.48
CA GLN A 39 -18.63 6.90 -1.87
C GLN A 39 -19.13 5.98 -2.99
N ARG A 40 -18.38 4.94 -3.34
CA ARG A 40 -18.82 3.96 -4.34
C ARG A 40 -20.04 3.21 -3.83
N GLN A 41 -20.89 2.77 -4.76
CA GLN A 41 -21.98 1.84 -4.43
C GLN A 41 -21.38 0.51 -3.97
N ASP A 42 -22.00 -0.11 -2.96
CA ASP A 42 -21.65 -1.47 -2.59
C ASP A 42 -21.79 -2.38 -3.81
N TYR A 43 -20.82 -3.27 -4.01
CA TYR A 43 -20.76 -4.17 -5.17
C TYR A 43 -21.83 -5.29 -5.15
N GLY A 44 -22.93 -5.10 -4.41
CA GLY A 44 -23.99 -6.07 -4.18
C GLY A 44 -23.79 -6.90 -2.89
N VAL A 45 -24.86 -7.60 -2.49
CA VAL A 45 -24.82 -8.60 -1.41
C VAL A 45 -24.44 -9.95 -1.99
N TRP A 46 -23.42 -10.58 -1.41
CA TRP A 46 -22.91 -11.91 -1.75
C TRP A 46 -23.99 -13.00 -1.66
#